data_AF-A0A838Q598-F1
#
_entry.id   AF-A0A838Q598-F1
#
_cell.length_a   1.000
_cell.length_b   1.000
_cell.length_c   1.000
_cell.angle_alpha   90.00
_cell.angle_beta   90.00
_cell.angle_gamma   90.00
#
_symmetry.space_group_name_H-M   'P 1'
#
loop_
_entity.id
_entity.type
_entity.pdbx_description
1 polymer ?
#
loop_
_entity_poly.entity_id
_entity_poly.type
_entity_poly.pdbx_seq_one_letter_code
_entity_poly.pdbx_strand_id
1 'polypeptide(L)'
;DPQGEFKGKNILIQRHDVGETAKKFDLTNEKVEQLLTESRKILFDARAKRPRPHLDDKVLTAWNGLMISAFARASQVLDDPAYLEAANKAADFIQQKLYRDDTSTLLRSYRQGASDVNGFASDYAFLIQGLLDLYEASFDVGRIEWATKLQQRQDELFGDAKSGGYFSTTGSDANVLLRMKEADDMAEPSPNSITALNLLRIGYMLDQNDARQRAEQTIAAFAKQLESAPSSMPQMLIALSWSRSKPKQVVIAGKVDDAATQAILREMHRHFVPHRVLILADGGAGQRFFGDRVEFMKSVTKIDNQPTAYVCENFVCQLPTTDVKTFANLLTRRNEAGKASDETSR
;
A
#
# COMPACT_ATOMS: atom_id res chain seq x y z
N ASP A 1 20.20 24.35 -11.65
CA ASP A 1 21.30 23.41 -11.41
C ASP A 1 22.20 23.96 -10.31
N PRO A 2 22.00 23.52 -9.06
CA PRO A 2 22.78 23.99 -7.91
C PRO A 2 24.27 23.64 -7.98
N GLN A 3 24.66 22.61 -8.74
CA GLN A 3 26.03 22.12 -8.84
C GLN A 3 26.76 22.63 -10.09
N GLY A 4 26.08 23.28 -11.04
CA GLY A 4 26.68 23.79 -12.28
C GLY A 4 27.05 22.73 -13.33
N GLU A 5 26.68 21.47 -13.07
CA GLU A 5 26.79 20.30 -13.96
C GLU A 5 26.25 20.50 -15.39
N PHE A 6 25.30 21.39 -15.58
CA PHE A 6 24.60 21.64 -16.84
C PHE A 6 24.98 22.97 -17.50
N LYS A 7 25.90 23.74 -16.91
CA LYS A 7 26.35 25.01 -17.48
C LYS A 7 27.05 24.78 -18.83
N GLY A 8 26.58 25.44 -19.89
CA GLY A 8 27.12 25.29 -21.24
C GLY A 8 26.78 23.96 -21.93
N LYS A 9 25.94 23.11 -21.31
CA LYS A 9 25.47 21.86 -21.91
C LYS A 9 24.08 22.07 -22.53
N ASN A 10 23.85 21.46 -23.70
CA ASN A 10 22.52 21.40 -24.30
C ASN A 10 21.70 20.31 -23.59
N ILE A 11 20.69 20.70 -22.82
CA ILE A 11 19.68 19.78 -22.31
C ILE A 11 18.57 19.69 -23.35
N LEU A 12 18.39 18.51 -23.93
CA LEU A 12 17.29 18.26 -24.86
C LEU A 12 15.96 18.31 -24.10
N ILE A 13 15.06 19.17 -24.54
CA ILE A 13 13.69 19.28 -24.01
C ILE A 13 12.70 19.33 -25.18
N GLN A 14 11.50 18.80 -24.97
CA GLN A 14 10.39 19.03 -25.89
C GLN A 14 9.74 20.37 -25.55
N ARG A 15 9.90 21.38 -26.42
CA ARG A 15 9.28 22.70 -26.24
C ARG A 15 7.92 22.85 -26.90
N HIS A 16 7.66 22.01 -27.90
CA HIS A 16 6.48 22.07 -28.75
C HIS A 16 5.96 20.66 -28.97
N ASP A 17 4.65 20.51 -29.12
CA ASP A 17 4.07 19.25 -29.56
C ASP A 17 4.28 19.03 -31.07
N VAL A 18 3.87 17.86 -31.56
CA VAL A 18 3.99 17.48 -32.97
C VAL A 18 3.25 18.46 -33.88
N GLY A 19 2.05 18.91 -33.48
CA GLY A 19 1.22 19.81 -34.28
C GLY A 19 1.78 21.22 -34.38
N GLU A 20 2.29 21.76 -33.28
CA GLU A 20 3.01 23.04 -33.26
C GLU A 20 4.28 22.99 -34.10
N THR A 21 5.02 21.88 -34.01
CA THR A 21 6.25 21.66 -34.78
C THR A 21 5.94 21.56 -36.27
N ALA A 22 4.91 20.79 -36.63
CA ALA A 22 4.42 20.63 -38.00
C ALA A 22 4.08 22.00 -38.62
N LYS A 23 3.28 22.81 -37.93
CA LYS A 23 2.94 24.18 -38.38
C LYS A 23 4.17 25.08 -38.54
N LYS A 24 5.10 25.04 -37.59
CA LYS A 24 6.30 25.90 -37.60
C LYS A 24 7.22 25.62 -38.78
N PHE A 25 7.35 24.35 -39.16
CA PHE A 25 8.26 23.90 -40.22
C PHE A 25 7.55 23.60 -41.55
N ASP A 26 6.26 23.90 -41.65
CA ASP A 26 5.43 23.62 -42.83
C ASP A 26 5.47 22.14 -43.26
N LEU A 27 5.31 21.26 -42.28
CA LEU A 27 5.28 19.80 -42.44
C LEU A 27 3.93 19.24 -42.01
N THR A 28 3.62 18.01 -42.43
CA THR A 28 2.51 17.27 -41.85
C THR A 28 2.90 16.64 -40.51
N ASN A 29 1.93 16.35 -39.66
CA ASN A 29 2.16 15.67 -38.38
C ASN A 29 2.85 14.31 -38.58
N GLU A 30 2.43 13.56 -39.60
CA GLU A 30 3.01 12.25 -39.95
C GLU A 30 4.49 12.39 -40.30
N LYS A 31 4.86 13.45 -41.04
CA LYS A 31 6.26 13.67 -41.43
C LYS A 31 7.12 14.03 -40.23
N VAL A 32 6.61 14.84 -39.30
CA VAL A 32 7.30 15.16 -38.04
C VAL A 32 7.51 13.91 -37.18
N GLU A 33 6.49 13.08 -37.02
CA GLU A 33 6.59 11.82 -36.27
C GLU A 33 7.60 10.85 -36.89
N GLN A 34 7.63 10.76 -38.22
CA GLN A 34 8.62 9.97 -38.94
C GLN A 34 10.04 10.46 -38.62
N LEU A 35 10.31 11.76 -38.76
CA LEU A 35 11.62 12.35 -38.50
C LEU A 35 12.05 12.18 -37.03
N LEU A 36 11.13 12.33 -36.08
CA LEU A 36 11.39 12.10 -34.67
C LEU A 36 11.74 10.63 -34.39
N THR A 37 11.03 9.70 -35.02
CA THR A 37 11.28 8.26 -34.88
C THR A 37 12.66 7.88 -35.41
N GLU A 38 13.01 8.35 -36.61
CA GLU A 38 14.33 8.16 -37.21
C GLU A 38 15.43 8.77 -36.33
N SER A 39 15.23 10.00 -35.87
CA SER A 39 16.17 10.71 -34.98
C SER A 39 16.37 9.98 -33.65
N ARG A 40 15.28 9.52 -33.02
CA ARG A 40 15.33 8.73 -31.77
C ARG A 40 16.12 7.44 -31.97
N LYS A 41 15.97 6.77 -33.12
CA LYS A 41 16.75 5.58 -33.44
C LYS A 41 18.25 5.90 -33.56
N ILE A 42 18.63 6.95 -34.29
CA ILE A 42 20.03 7.38 -34.41
C ILE A 42 20.63 7.69 -33.03
N LEU A 43 19.90 8.43 -32.20
CA LEU A 43 20.33 8.77 -30.83
C LEU A 43 20.42 7.53 -29.93
N PHE A 44 19.50 6.58 -30.07
CA PHE A 44 19.53 5.32 -29.35
C PHE A 44 20.76 4.49 -29.72
N ASP A 45 21.04 4.32 -31.02
CA ASP A 45 22.18 3.57 -31.53
C ASP A 45 23.51 4.20 -31.08
N ALA A 46 23.59 5.53 -31.04
CA ALA A 46 24.74 6.25 -30.48
C ALA A 46 24.86 6.05 -28.95
N ARG A 47 23.74 6.10 -28.21
CA ARG A 47 23.72 5.87 -26.76
C ARG A 47 24.10 4.43 -26.40
N ALA A 48 23.69 3.45 -27.20
CA ALA A 48 23.96 2.03 -26.97
C ALA A 48 25.47 1.68 -27.01
N LYS A 49 26.30 2.53 -27.63
CA LYS A 49 27.77 2.38 -27.66
C LYS A 49 28.45 2.85 -26.38
N ARG A 50 27.75 3.57 -25.48
CA ARG A 50 28.31 4.04 -24.21
C ARG A 50 28.40 2.85 -23.24
N PRO A 51 29.46 2.74 -22.42
CA PRO A 51 29.48 1.80 -21.30
C PRO A 51 28.22 2.01 -20.45
N ARG A 52 27.45 0.93 -20.24
CA ARG A 52 26.26 1.01 -19.40
C ARG A 52 26.71 1.18 -17.94
N PRO A 53 26.04 2.04 -17.15
CA PRO A 53 26.22 2.01 -15.70
C PRO A 53 25.99 0.59 -15.18
N HIS A 54 26.68 0.23 -14.08
CA HIS A 54 26.40 -1.03 -13.41
C HIS A 54 24.92 -1.09 -13.02
N LEU A 55 24.28 -2.22 -13.32
CA LEU A 55 22.94 -2.51 -12.85
C LEU A 55 23.04 -3.01 -11.41
N ASP A 56 22.35 -2.34 -10.50
CA ASP A 56 22.02 -2.98 -9.23
C ASP A 56 20.86 -3.94 -9.48
N ASP A 57 21.17 -5.23 -9.59
CA ASP A 57 20.24 -6.32 -9.85
C ASP A 57 19.78 -7.00 -8.54
N LYS A 58 20.00 -6.35 -7.39
CA LYS A 58 19.58 -6.85 -6.08
C LYS A 58 18.08 -6.70 -5.90
N VAL A 59 17.43 -7.79 -5.49
CA VAL A 59 16.04 -7.77 -5.03
C VAL A 59 16.04 -7.50 -3.53
N LEU A 60 15.51 -6.35 -3.10
CA LEU A 60 15.36 -6.00 -1.69
C LEU A 60 13.94 -6.24 -1.20
N THR A 61 13.77 -6.91 -0.06
CA THR A 61 12.44 -7.24 0.49
C THR A 61 11.62 -5.98 0.75
N ALA A 62 12.19 -4.98 1.42
CA ALA A 62 11.55 -3.69 1.67
C ALA A 62 11.05 -3.01 0.38
N TRP A 63 11.92 -2.85 -0.63
CA TRP A 63 11.54 -2.17 -1.88
C TRP A 63 10.52 -2.95 -2.71
N ASN A 64 10.60 -4.28 -2.69
CA ASN A 64 9.59 -5.09 -3.34
C ASN A 64 8.26 -5.02 -2.59
N GLY A 65 8.24 -4.88 -1.27
CA GLY A 65 7.02 -4.58 -0.51
C GLY A 65 6.31 -3.32 -1.00
N LEU A 66 7.05 -2.21 -1.17
CA LEU A 66 6.53 -0.96 -1.75
C LEU A 66 6.05 -1.15 -3.20
N MET A 67 6.81 -1.88 -4.01
CA MET A 67 6.45 -2.19 -5.40
C MET A 67 5.16 -3.04 -5.49
N ILE A 68 5.03 -4.06 -4.65
CA ILE A 68 3.84 -4.92 -4.56
C ILE A 68 2.62 -4.06 -4.20
N SER A 69 2.74 -3.18 -3.19
CA SER A 69 1.69 -2.22 -2.82
C SER A 69 1.28 -1.37 -4.03
N ALA A 70 2.25 -0.79 -4.74
CA ALA A 70 1.98 0.05 -5.91
C ALA A 70 1.26 -0.71 -7.03
N PHE A 71 1.70 -1.93 -7.35
CA PHE A 71 1.07 -2.75 -8.40
C PHE A 71 -0.31 -3.27 -8.00
N ALA A 72 -0.51 -3.66 -6.75
CA ALA A 72 -1.84 -4.05 -6.25
C ALA A 72 -2.84 -2.88 -6.35
N ARG A 73 -2.41 -1.67 -5.99
CA ARG A 73 -3.25 -0.47 -6.16
C ARG A 73 -3.47 -0.11 -7.63
N ALA A 74 -2.45 -0.27 -8.48
CA ALA A 74 -2.57 -0.05 -9.91
C ALA A 74 -3.58 -1.01 -10.56
N SER A 75 -3.58 -2.29 -10.19
CA SER A 75 -4.56 -3.24 -10.73
C SER A 75 -5.99 -2.89 -10.33
N GLN A 76 -6.20 -2.41 -9.10
CA GLN A 76 -7.52 -1.98 -8.62
C GLN A 76 -8.08 -0.77 -9.39
N VAL A 77 -7.22 0.20 -9.72
CA VAL A 77 -7.63 1.49 -10.32
C VAL A 77 -7.62 1.46 -11.84
N LEU A 78 -6.64 0.80 -12.45
CA LEU A 78 -6.45 0.77 -13.90
C LEU A 78 -7.15 -0.41 -14.57
N ASP A 79 -7.64 -1.38 -13.79
CA ASP A 79 -8.32 -2.60 -14.27
C ASP A 79 -7.47 -3.40 -15.28
N ASP A 80 -6.14 -3.41 -15.06
CA ASP A 80 -5.18 -4.14 -15.88
C ASP A 80 -4.61 -5.35 -15.10
N PRO A 81 -4.88 -6.58 -15.54
CA PRO A 81 -4.46 -7.79 -14.85
C PRO A 81 -2.94 -7.97 -14.80
N ALA A 82 -2.17 -7.32 -15.68
CA ALA A 82 -0.71 -7.43 -15.69
C ALA A 82 -0.08 -6.91 -14.38
N TYR A 83 -0.67 -5.89 -13.77
CA TYR A 83 -0.20 -5.37 -12.48
C TYR A 83 -0.45 -6.35 -11.34
N LEU A 84 -1.63 -6.98 -11.31
CA LEU A 84 -1.95 -7.99 -10.29
C LEU A 84 -1.06 -9.23 -10.44
N GLU A 85 -0.79 -9.66 -11.67
CA GLU A 85 0.12 -10.76 -11.95
C GLU A 85 1.55 -10.44 -11.49
N ALA A 86 2.05 -9.24 -11.77
CA ALA A 86 3.37 -8.79 -11.34
C ALA A 86 3.49 -8.75 -9.81
N ALA A 87 2.48 -8.21 -9.12
CA ALA A 87 2.45 -8.15 -7.65
C ALA A 87 2.45 -9.55 -7.01
N ASN A 88 1.64 -10.49 -7.53
CA ASN A 88 1.62 -11.88 -7.06
C ASN A 88 2.96 -12.57 -7.27
N LYS A 89 3.55 -12.47 -8.47
CA LYS A 89 4.86 -13.05 -8.77
C LYS A 89 5.95 -12.54 -7.83
N ALA A 90 5.95 -11.24 -7.52
CA ALA A 90 6.90 -10.65 -6.60
C ALA A 90 6.69 -11.13 -5.16
N ALA A 91 5.45 -11.18 -4.67
CA ALA A 91 5.12 -11.70 -3.35
C ALA A 91 5.52 -13.18 -3.21
N ASP A 92 5.21 -14.01 -4.21
CA ASP A 92 5.57 -15.44 -4.23
C ASP A 92 7.09 -15.63 -4.26
N PHE A 93 7.81 -14.80 -5.03
CA PHE A 93 9.27 -14.84 -5.05
C PHE A 93 9.86 -14.56 -3.66
N ILE A 94 9.38 -13.52 -2.97
CA ILE A 94 9.84 -13.20 -1.61
C ILE A 94 9.51 -14.36 -0.67
N GLN A 95 8.29 -14.90 -0.73
CA GLN A 95 7.88 -16.01 0.12
C GLN A 95 8.75 -17.25 -0.08
N GLN A 96 9.13 -17.54 -1.33
CA GLN A 96 9.92 -18.72 -1.66
C GLN A 96 11.44 -18.56 -1.44
N LYS A 97 11.97 -17.34 -1.61
CA LYS A 97 13.42 -17.10 -1.66
C LYS A 97 13.96 -16.27 -0.50
N LEU A 98 13.11 -15.50 0.17
CA LEU A 98 13.51 -14.51 1.17
C LEU A 98 12.72 -14.63 2.48
N TYR A 99 12.00 -15.72 2.67
CA TYR A 99 11.30 -16.02 3.90
C TYR A 99 11.70 -17.41 4.42
N ARG A 100 11.96 -17.50 5.71
CA ARG A 100 12.38 -18.71 6.43
C ARG A 100 11.23 -19.21 7.27
N ASP A 101 10.60 -20.30 6.86
CA ASP A 101 9.42 -20.87 7.54
C ASP A 101 9.68 -21.30 8.99
N ASP A 102 10.85 -21.86 9.26
CA ASP A 102 11.25 -22.41 10.56
C ASP A 102 11.28 -21.36 11.68
N THR A 103 11.71 -20.15 11.34
CA THR A 103 11.90 -19.01 12.24
C THR A 103 10.89 -17.91 11.99
N SER A 104 10.05 -18.07 10.96
CA SER A 104 9.15 -17.06 10.41
C SER A 104 9.85 -15.72 10.11
N THR A 105 11.11 -15.76 9.68
CA THR A 105 11.92 -14.55 9.45
C THR A 105 12.10 -14.20 7.98
N LEU A 106 12.25 -12.90 7.68
CA LEU A 106 12.60 -12.40 6.36
C LEU A 106 14.11 -12.27 6.21
N LEU A 107 14.58 -12.39 4.97
CA LEU A 107 15.93 -12.02 4.55
C LEU A 107 15.90 -10.69 3.82
N ARG A 108 16.98 -9.91 3.94
CA ARG A 108 17.04 -8.55 3.39
C ARG A 108 17.04 -8.56 1.86
N SER A 109 17.80 -9.47 1.25
CA SER A 109 18.09 -9.35 -0.18
C SER A 109 18.35 -10.65 -0.90
N TYR A 110 18.10 -10.64 -2.21
CA TYR A 110 18.48 -11.70 -3.13
C TYR A 110 19.38 -11.14 -4.24
N ARG A 111 20.53 -11.77 -4.46
CA ARG A 111 21.41 -11.53 -5.61
C ARG A 111 22.24 -12.79 -5.84
N GLN A 112 21.95 -13.54 -6.91
CA GLN A 112 22.56 -14.85 -7.18
C GLN A 112 22.40 -15.86 -6.02
N GLY A 113 21.35 -15.69 -5.22
CA GLY A 113 21.15 -16.40 -3.96
C GLY A 113 20.55 -15.47 -2.91
N ALA A 114 19.93 -16.04 -1.89
CA ALA A 114 19.46 -15.26 -0.76
C ALA A 114 20.67 -14.82 0.09
N SER A 115 20.64 -13.58 0.59
CA SER A 115 21.67 -13.10 1.51
C SER A 115 21.55 -13.75 2.89
N ASP A 116 22.65 -13.82 3.63
CA ASP A 116 22.65 -14.25 5.04
C ASP A 116 22.16 -13.16 6.02
N VAL A 117 21.86 -11.96 5.50
CA VAL A 117 21.39 -10.83 6.29
C VAL A 117 19.90 -10.96 6.55
N ASN A 118 19.52 -11.03 7.83
CA ASN A 118 18.12 -10.98 8.26
C ASN A 118 17.47 -9.64 7.88
N GLY A 119 16.16 -9.66 7.68
CA GLY A 119 15.37 -8.47 7.41
C GLY A 119 15.41 -7.47 8.56
N PHE A 120 15.32 -6.20 8.22
CA PHE A 120 15.15 -5.07 9.14
C PHE A 120 13.67 -4.75 9.31
N ALA A 121 13.34 -3.86 10.25
CA ALA A 121 11.94 -3.45 10.45
C ALA A 121 11.28 -2.93 9.16
N SER A 122 12.03 -2.30 8.25
CA SER A 122 11.53 -1.85 6.94
C SER A 122 11.12 -2.99 6.01
N ASP A 123 11.83 -4.11 6.02
CA ASP A 123 11.49 -5.29 5.20
C ASP A 123 10.13 -5.87 5.61
N TYR A 124 9.86 -5.90 6.91
CA TYR A 124 8.57 -6.32 7.44
C TYR A 124 7.49 -5.29 7.17
N ALA A 125 7.70 -4.03 7.57
CA ALA A 125 6.69 -2.98 7.45
C ALA A 125 6.16 -2.85 6.01
N PHE A 126 7.07 -2.79 5.03
CA PHE A 126 6.68 -2.56 3.64
C PHE A 126 6.13 -3.81 2.97
N LEU A 127 6.63 -5.00 3.31
CA LEU A 127 6.06 -6.24 2.79
C LEU A 127 4.65 -6.49 3.33
N ILE A 128 4.42 -6.27 4.63
CA ILE A 128 3.09 -6.38 5.25
C ILE A 128 2.12 -5.41 4.57
N GLN A 129 2.53 -4.15 4.34
CA GLN A 129 1.72 -3.19 3.59
C GLN A 129 1.36 -3.71 2.19
N GLY A 130 2.36 -4.20 1.45
CA GLY A 130 2.17 -4.77 0.13
C GLY A 130 1.24 -5.98 0.12
N LEU A 131 1.34 -6.86 1.12
CA LEU A 131 0.47 -8.04 1.25
C LEU A 131 -0.97 -7.67 1.61
N LEU A 132 -1.19 -6.66 2.46
CA LEU A 132 -2.52 -6.15 2.77
C LEU A 132 -3.16 -5.50 1.54
N ASP A 133 -2.40 -4.72 0.76
CA ASP A 133 -2.87 -4.15 -0.51
C ASP A 133 -3.15 -5.23 -1.55
N LEU A 134 -2.29 -6.24 -1.64
CA LEU A 134 -2.46 -7.37 -2.53
C LEU A 134 -3.70 -8.19 -2.16
N TYR A 135 -3.97 -8.40 -0.86
CA TYR A 135 -5.23 -8.99 -0.41
C TYR A 135 -6.43 -8.18 -0.88
N GLU A 136 -6.45 -6.86 -0.71
CA GLU A 136 -7.60 -6.05 -1.16
C GLU A 136 -7.74 -6.03 -2.70
N ALA A 137 -6.68 -6.38 -3.44
CA ALA A 137 -6.71 -6.46 -4.90
C ALA A 137 -7.12 -7.84 -5.42
N SER A 138 -6.71 -8.93 -4.77
CA SER A 138 -6.97 -10.31 -5.22
C SER A 138 -8.05 -11.04 -4.41
N PHE A 139 -8.30 -10.59 -3.18
CA PHE A 139 -9.04 -11.30 -2.14
C PHE A 139 -8.48 -12.68 -1.78
N ASP A 140 -7.21 -12.94 -2.10
CA ASP A 140 -6.49 -14.14 -1.67
C ASP A 140 -6.17 -14.07 -0.18
N VAL A 141 -6.90 -14.87 0.60
CA VAL A 141 -6.79 -14.93 2.06
C VAL A 141 -5.37 -15.29 2.54
N GLY A 142 -4.59 -16.03 1.75
CA GLY A 142 -3.21 -16.37 2.09
C GLY A 142 -2.33 -15.12 2.25
N ARG A 143 -2.66 -14.03 1.56
CA ARG A 143 -1.90 -12.76 1.65
C ARG A 143 -2.12 -12.07 2.99
N ILE A 144 -3.36 -11.97 3.47
CA ILE A 144 -3.64 -11.36 4.78
C ILE A 144 -3.20 -12.28 5.94
N GLU A 145 -3.30 -13.60 5.78
CA GLU A 145 -2.74 -14.56 6.74
C GLU A 145 -1.24 -14.36 6.91
N TRP A 146 -0.51 -14.29 5.79
CA TRP A 146 0.93 -14.09 5.84
C TRP A 146 1.30 -12.70 6.36
N ALA A 147 0.57 -11.64 5.97
CA ALA A 147 0.74 -10.30 6.51
C ALA A 147 0.60 -10.27 8.04
N THR A 148 -0.41 -10.96 8.58
CA THR A 148 -0.67 -11.03 10.03
C THR A 148 0.43 -11.81 10.74
N LYS A 149 0.89 -12.92 10.17
CA LYS A 149 2.02 -13.70 10.71
C LYS A 149 3.31 -12.87 10.74
N LEU A 150 3.58 -12.12 9.68
CA LEU A 150 4.73 -11.23 9.62
C LEU A 150 4.61 -10.04 10.58
N GLN A 151 3.40 -9.49 10.79
CA GLN A 151 3.16 -8.43 11.77
C GLN A 151 3.46 -8.92 13.19
N GLN A 152 2.96 -10.09 13.57
CA GLN A 152 3.27 -10.68 14.87
C GLN A 152 4.78 -10.87 15.05
N ARG A 153 5.47 -11.37 14.01
CA ARG A 153 6.92 -11.51 14.07
C ARG A 153 7.65 -10.18 14.13
N GLN A 154 7.16 -9.15 13.43
CA GLN A 154 7.70 -7.80 13.49
C GLN A 154 7.60 -7.23 14.91
N ASP A 155 6.47 -7.43 15.58
CA ASP A 155 6.24 -7.02 16.97
C ASP A 155 7.25 -7.67 17.92
N GLU A 156 7.50 -8.97 17.78
CA GLU A 156 8.48 -9.71 18.58
C GLU A 156 9.93 -9.25 18.36
N LEU A 157 10.31 -9.04 17.10
CA LEU A 157 11.70 -8.75 16.73
C LEU A 157 12.09 -7.29 16.99
N PHE A 158 11.17 -6.36 16.74
CA PHE A 158 11.49 -4.94 16.61
C PHE A 158 10.71 -4.05 17.57
N GLY A 159 9.58 -4.52 18.13
CA GLY A 159 8.72 -3.71 18.99
C GLY A 159 9.41 -3.28 20.29
N ASP A 160 9.25 -2.01 20.67
CA ASP A 160 9.61 -1.51 21.99
C ASP A 160 8.40 -1.52 22.92
N ALA A 161 8.30 -2.56 23.75
CA ALA A 161 7.23 -2.70 24.74
C ALA A 161 7.23 -1.60 25.82
N LYS A 162 8.35 -0.88 26.02
CA LYS A 162 8.48 0.16 27.04
C LYS A 162 8.03 1.53 26.54
N SER A 163 8.45 1.92 25.34
CA SER A 163 8.25 3.29 24.83
C SER A 163 7.43 3.36 23.54
N GLY A 164 6.91 2.23 23.06
CA GLY A 164 6.16 2.14 21.80
C GLY A 164 7.05 2.25 20.56
N GLY A 165 6.50 1.93 19.38
CA GLY A 165 7.23 1.93 18.12
C GLY A 165 8.23 0.77 17.97
N TYR A 166 9.01 0.82 16.91
CA TYR A 166 9.80 -0.28 16.38
C TYR A 166 11.23 0.17 16.09
N PHE A 167 12.19 -0.59 16.61
CA PHE A 167 13.60 -0.42 16.32
C PHE A 167 13.92 -0.94 14.91
N SER A 168 14.88 -0.31 14.22
CA SER A 168 15.28 -0.73 12.86
C SER A 168 15.90 -2.12 12.81
N THR A 169 16.55 -2.56 13.88
CA THR A 169 17.23 -3.87 14.00
C THR A 169 16.72 -4.66 15.22
N THR A 170 16.98 -5.97 15.24
CA THR A 170 16.57 -6.86 16.34
C THR A 170 17.34 -6.62 17.65
N GLY A 171 18.49 -5.95 17.58
CA GLY A 171 19.42 -5.80 18.70
C GLY A 171 20.32 -7.01 18.94
N SER A 172 20.25 -8.03 18.09
CA SER A 172 21.11 -9.22 18.20
C SER A 172 22.51 -9.01 17.59
N ASP A 173 22.67 -8.00 16.72
CA ASP A 173 23.95 -7.68 16.10
C ASP A 173 24.79 -6.81 17.04
N ALA A 174 25.87 -7.38 17.56
CA ALA A 174 26.79 -6.72 18.48
C ALA A 174 27.53 -5.51 17.86
N ASN A 175 27.55 -5.38 16.53
CA ASN A 175 28.15 -4.24 15.84
C ASN A 175 27.22 -3.01 15.82
N VAL A 176 25.93 -3.18 16.13
CA VAL A 176 24.96 -2.08 16.18
C VAL A 176 24.98 -1.48 17.59
N LEU A 177 25.75 -0.41 17.76
CA LEU A 177 25.92 0.28 19.05
C LEU A 177 24.63 0.89 19.60
N LEU A 178 23.77 1.39 18.72
CA LEU A 178 22.50 2.02 19.08
C LEU A 178 21.40 1.58 18.11
N ARG A 179 20.29 1.09 18.67
CA ARG A 179 19.08 0.79 17.89
C ARG A 179 18.27 2.07 17.74
N MET A 180 18.06 2.49 16.50
CA MET A 180 17.25 3.66 16.19
C MET A 180 15.81 3.26 15.89
N LYS A 181 14.86 4.15 16.15
CA LYS A 181 13.50 4.06 15.62
C LYS A 181 13.35 5.14 14.55
N GLU A 182 13.18 4.73 13.31
CA GLU A 182 13.12 5.66 12.19
C GLU A 182 11.73 6.29 12.13
N ALA A 183 11.67 7.62 12.16
CA ALA A 183 10.43 8.40 12.19
C ALA A 183 10.22 9.22 10.91
N ASP A 184 11.30 9.65 10.27
CA ASP A 184 11.27 10.56 9.14
C ASP A 184 10.97 9.84 7.82
N ASP A 185 10.04 10.38 7.05
CA ASP A 185 9.79 9.99 5.67
C ASP A 185 10.80 10.71 4.77
N MET A 186 11.67 9.94 4.11
CA MET A 186 12.75 10.46 3.27
C MET A 186 12.57 9.94 1.82
N ALA A 187 13.58 9.30 1.24
CA ALA A 187 13.43 8.62 -0.05
C ALA A 187 12.39 7.47 0.00
N GLU A 188 12.20 6.90 1.19
CA GLU A 188 11.24 5.86 1.53
C GLU A 188 10.42 6.35 2.73
N PRO A 189 9.19 5.85 2.92
CA PRO A 189 8.42 6.14 4.11
C PRO A 189 9.08 5.54 5.36
N SER A 190 8.79 6.10 6.53
CA SER A 190 9.25 5.54 7.81
C SER A 190 8.63 4.16 8.04
N PRO A 191 9.44 3.14 8.42
CA PRO A 191 8.93 1.83 8.82
C PRO A 191 7.94 1.90 9.99
N ASN A 192 8.14 2.84 10.93
CA ASN A 192 7.22 3.03 12.06
C ASN A 192 5.86 3.57 11.60
N SER A 193 5.86 4.53 10.68
CA SER A 193 4.64 5.08 10.08
C SER A 193 3.84 4.00 9.36
N ILE A 194 4.53 3.20 8.53
CA ILE A 194 3.89 2.12 7.79
C ILE A 194 3.40 1.01 8.73
N THR A 195 4.16 0.64 9.76
CA THR A 195 3.71 -0.33 10.75
C THR A 195 2.47 0.15 11.52
N ALA A 196 2.40 1.42 11.92
CA ALA A 196 1.19 1.96 12.54
C ALA A 196 -0.04 1.83 11.62
N LEU A 197 0.11 2.10 10.32
CA LEU A 197 -0.95 1.91 9.33
C LEU A 197 -1.33 0.44 9.14
N ASN A 198 -0.35 -0.47 9.08
CA ASN A 198 -0.60 -1.91 8.96
C ASN A 198 -1.38 -2.44 10.16
N LEU A 199 -0.98 -2.06 11.37
CA LEU A 199 -1.66 -2.42 12.61
C LEU A 199 -3.10 -1.91 12.66
N LEU A 200 -3.35 -0.68 12.18
CA LEU A 200 -4.72 -0.16 12.05
C LEU A 200 -5.54 -1.01 11.07
N ARG A 201 -4.99 -1.32 9.89
CA ARG A 201 -5.68 -2.15 8.88
C ARG A 201 -5.99 -3.55 9.40
N ILE A 202 -5.00 -4.23 9.95
CA ILE A 202 -5.15 -5.56 10.57
C ILE A 202 -6.18 -5.50 11.69
N GLY A 203 -6.06 -4.50 12.57
CA GLY A 203 -6.97 -4.25 13.67
C GLY A 203 -8.43 -4.10 13.24
N TYR A 204 -8.71 -3.40 12.14
CA TYR A 204 -10.07 -3.26 11.62
C TYR A 204 -10.53 -4.44 10.76
N MET A 205 -9.62 -5.12 10.05
CA MET A 205 -9.97 -6.28 9.21
C MET A 205 -10.27 -7.54 10.03
N LEU A 206 -9.56 -7.74 11.14
CA LEU A 206 -9.62 -8.96 11.96
C LEU A 206 -10.22 -8.74 13.35
N ASP A 207 -10.77 -7.55 13.60
CA ASP A 207 -11.27 -7.09 14.90
C ASP A 207 -10.30 -7.25 16.08
N GLN A 208 -9.02 -6.95 15.83
CA GLN A 208 -7.94 -7.08 16.81
C GLN A 208 -7.70 -5.76 17.56
N ASN A 209 -8.26 -5.66 18.78
CA ASN A 209 -8.10 -4.50 19.67
C ASN A 209 -6.65 -4.22 20.06
N ASP A 210 -5.86 -5.27 20.29
CA ASP A 210 -4.45 -5.20 20.63
C ASP A 210 -3.62 -4.58 19.50
N ALA A 211 -3.90 -4.95 18.24
CA ALA A 211 -3.28 -4.32 17.07
C ALA A 211 -3.61 -2.82 16.99
N ARG A 212 -4.88 -2.44 17.20
CA ARG A 212 -5.31 -1.03 17.25
C ARG A 212 -4.60 -0.26 18.36
N GLN A 213 -4.51 -0.82 19.56
CA GLN A 213 -3.80 -0.22 20.69
C GLN A 213 -2.30 -0.07 20.42
N ARG A 214 -1.66 -1.07 19.80
CA ARG A 214 -0.24 -0.99 19.43
C ARG A 214 0.02 0.09 18.37
N ALA A 215 -0.91 0.30 17.45
CA ALA A 215 -0.83 1.40 16.50
C ALA A 215 -0.84 2.75 17.22
N GLU A 216 -1.75 2.95 18.18
CA GLU A 216 -1.80 4.17 18.99
C GLU A 216 -0.53 4.39 19.81
N GLN A 217 0.02 3.33 20.43
CA GLN A 217 1.30 3.39 21.15
C GLN A 217 2.46 3.76 20.22
N THR A 218 2.46 3.24 19.00
CA THR A 218 3.46 3.57 17.98
C THR A 218 3.38 5.04 17.59
N ILE A 219 2.17 5.56 17.33
CA ILE A 219 1.95 6.98 17.03
C ILE A 219 2.39 7.85 18.21
N ALA A 220 2.03 7.48 19.44
CA ALA A 220 2.37 8.21 20.66
C ALA A 220 3.89 8.28 20.89
N ALA A 221 4.65 7.25 20.50
CA ALA A 221 6.11 7.23 20.61
C ALA A 221 6.80 8.37 19.84
N PHE A 222 6.13 8.91 18.81
CA PHE A 222 6.64 10.01 17.98
C PHE A 222 5.86 11.32 18.15
N ALA A 223 4.99 11.44 19.15
CA ALA A 223 4.16 12.63 19.36
C ALA A 223 4.98 13.93 19.45
N LYS A 224 6.09 13.91 20.19
CA LYS A 224 6.97 15.08 20.32
C LYS A 224 7.55 15.54 18.97
N GLN A 225 7.93 14.59 18.10
CA GLN A 225 8.49 14.91 16.79
C GLN A 225 7.41 15.41 15.83
N LEU A 226 6.21 14.80 15.89
CA LEU A 226 5.04 15.29 15.16
C LEU A 226 4.67 16.73 15.55
N GLU A 227 4.80 17.12 16.81
CA GLU A 227 4.57 18.49 17.27
C GLU A 227 5.63 19.46 16.74
N SER A 228 6.91 19.05 16.75
CA SER A 228 8.02 19.93 16.39
C SER A 228 8.31 20.03 14.88
N ALA A 229 8.10 18.93 14.15
CA ALA A 229 8.51 18.76 12.76
C ALA A 229 7.52 17.87 11.96
N PRO A 230 6.22 18.22 11.91
CA PRO A 230 5.21 17.38 11.24
C PRO A 230 5.49 17.14 9.75
N SER A 231 6.17 18.09 9.09
CA SER A 231 6.52 17.99 7.66
C SER A 231 7.54 16.91 7.34
N SER A 232 8.31 16.41 8.33
CA SER A 232 9.22 15.28 8.12
C SER A 232 8.54 13.93 8.29
N MET A 233 7.28 13.89 8.76
CA MET A 233 6.55 12.65 9.06
C MET A 233 5.15 12.57 8.41
N PRO A 234 4.98 12.88 7.11
CA PRO A 234 3.69 12.82 6.44
C PRO A 234 2.95 11.49 6.57
N GLN A 235 3.61 10.32 6.53
CA GLN A 235 2.93 9.02 6.70
C GLN A 235 2.47 8.80 8.13
N MET A 236 3.22 9.27 9.13
CA MET A 236 2.76 9.20 10.52
C MET A 236 1.56 10.11 10.74
N LEU A 237 1.48 11.26 10.08
CA LEU A 237 0.28 12.09 10.09
C LEU A 237 -0.94 11.39 9.50
N ILE A 238 -0.76 10.58 8.44
CA ILE A 238 -1.84 9.73 7.91
C ILE A 238 -2.24 8.68 8.96
N ALA A 239 -1.30 8.03 9.63
CA ALA A 239 -1.59 7.07 10.70
C ALA A 239 -2.34 7.71 11.87
N LEU A 240 -1.91 8.90 12.30
CA LEU A 240 -2.60 9.69 13.33
C LEU A 240 -4.01 10.05 12.86
N SER A 241 -4.16 10.57 11.64
CA SER A 241 -5.47 10.91 11.09
C SER A 241 -6.41 9.72 11.01
N TRP A 242 -5.89 8.53 10.67
CA TRP A 242 -6.67 7.29 10.68
C TRP A 242 -7.09 6.93 12.10
N SER A 243 -6.16 6.90 13.06
CA SER A 243 -6.43 6.55 14.47
C SER A 243 -7.51 7.43 15.13
N ARG A 244 -7.68 8.67 14.64
CA ARG A 244 -8.67 9.64 15.14
C ARG A 244 -9.95 9.68 14.32
N SER A 245 -10.02 8.90 13.25
CA SER A 245 -11.19 8.83 12.38
C SER A 245 -12.14 7.69 12.79
N LYS A 246 -13.31 7.67 12.15
CA LYS A 246 -14.24 6.53 12.18
C LYS A 246 -14.07 5.79 10.84
N PRO A 247 -13.20 4.77 10.76
CA PRO A 247 -12.91 4.14 9.48
C PRO A 247 -14.11 3.39 8.94
N LYS A 248 -14.22 3.36 7.60
CA LYS A 248 -15.25 2.61 6.90
C LYS A 248 -14.78 1.16 6.69
N GLN A 249 -15.51 0.22 7.25
CA GLN A 249 -15.35 -1.21 6.98
C GLN A 249 -16.33 -1.57 5.86
N VAL A 250 -15.80 -1.87 4.68
CA VAL A 250 -16.59 -2.24 3.51
C VAL A 250 -16.49 -3.75 3.32
N VAL A 251 -17.63 -4.43 3.34
CA VAL A 251 -17.70 -5.86 3.02
C VAL A 251 -18.57 -6.04 1.79
N ILE A 252 -18.07 -6.78 0.80
CA ILE A 252 -18.85 -7.11 -0.41
C ILE A 252 -19.15 -8.61 -0.36
N ALA A 253 -20.44 -8.95 -0.29
CA ALA A 253 -20.91 -10.31 -0.41
C ALA A 253 -21.05 -10.69 -1.88
N GLY A 254 -20.29 -11.69 -2.34
CA GLY A 254 -20.26 -12.08 -3.75
C GLY A 254 -18.98 -12.81 -4.11
N LYS A 255 -19.01 -13.61 -5.18
CA LYS A 255 -17.80 -14.25 -5.68
C LYS A 255 -16.95 -13.26 -6.45
N VAL A 256 -15.63 -13.33 -6.31
CA VAL A 256 -14.70 -12.42 -6.99
C VAL A 256 -14.76 -12.56 -8.51
N ASP A 257 -15.06 -13.74 -9.06
CA ASP A 257 -15.17 -13.97 -10.50
C ASP A 257 -16.53 -13.58 -11.10
N ASP A 258 -17.50 -13.18 -10.26
CA ASP A 258 -18.81 -12.74 -10.71
C ASP A 258 -18.77 -11.30 -11.26
N ALA A 259 -19.34 -11.10 -12.45
CA ALA A 259 -19.30 -9.81 -13.15
C ALA A 259 -20.04 -8.69 -12.40
N ALA A 260 -21.09 -9.00 -11.64
CA ALA A 260 -21.82 -8.02 -10.85
C ALA A 260 -21.06 -7.65 -9.57
N THR A 261 -20.39 -8.61 -8.92
CA THR A 261 -19.44 -8.31 -7.82
C THR A 261 -18.32 -7.40 -8.30
N GLN A 262 -17.74 -7.69 -9.47
CA GLN A 262 -16.71 -6.87 -10.08
C GLN A 262 -17.18 -5.44 -10.40
N ALA A 263 -18.45 -5.24 -10.73
CA ALA A 263 -19.01 -3.90 -10.91
C ALA A 263 -19.03 -3.08 -9.61
N ILE A 264 -19.39 -3.69 -8.48
CA ILE A 264 -19.33 -3.05 -7.15
C ILE A 264 -17.88 -2.75 -6.76
N LEU A 265 -16.96 -3.70 -6.97
CA LEU A 265 -15.54 -3.52 -6.69
C LEU A 265 -14.91 -2.39 -7.50
N ARG A 266 -15.20 -2.31 -8.80
CA ARG A 266 -14.77 -1.19 -9.64
C ARG A 266 -15.29 0.15 -9.10
N GLU A 267 -16.55 0.20 -8.66
CA GLU A 267 -17.09 1.42 -8.05
C GLU A 267 -16.33 1.78 -6.77
N MET A 268 -16.02 0.82 -5.90
CA MET A 268 -15.20 1.05 -4.71
C MET A 268 -13.83 1.65 -5.05
N HIS A 269 -13.16 1.14 -6.08
CA HIS A 269 -11.81 1.57 -6.46
C HIS A 269 -11.77 2.91 -7.20
N ARG A 270 -12.89 3.38 -7.76
CA ARG A 270 -13.00 4.69 -8.41
C ARG A 270 -13.02 5.85 -7.43
N HIS A 271 -13.43 5.61 -6.17
CA HIS A 271 -13.54 6.66 -5.16
C HIS A 271 -12.32 6.67 -4.24
N PHE A 272 -11.82 7.88 -3.94
CA PHE A 272 -10.86 8.04 -2.86
C PHE A 272 -11.59 8.01 -1.51
N VAL A 273 -11.58 6.85 -0.87
CA VAL A 273 -12.16 6.62 0.45
C VAL A 273 -11.03 6.44 1.48
N PRO A 274 -10.59 7.51 2.16
CA PRO A 274 -9.53 7.40 3.16
C PRO A 274 -10.00 6.59 4.37
N HIS A 275 -9.05 5.95 5.06
CA HIS A 275 -9.28 5.17 6.29
C HIS A 275 -10.36 4.09 6.09
N ARG A 276 -10.20 3.28 5.06
CA ARG A 276 -11.09 2.15 4.77
C ARG A 276 -10.35 0.83 4.88
N VAL A 277 -11.12 -0.22 5.13
CA VAL A 277 -10.73 -1.60 4.88
C VAL A 277 -11.79 -2.25 4.00
N LEU A 278 -11.37 -3.14 3.11
CA LEU A 278 -12.24 -3.88 2.20
C LEU A 278 -12.07 -5.38 2.40
N ILE A 279 -13.18 -6.08 2.58
CA ILE A 279 -13.23 -7.53 2.76
C ILE A 279 -14.24 -8.12 1.77
N LEU A 280 -13.93 -9.28 1.22
CA LEU A 280 -14.86 -10.05 0.40
C LEU A 280 -15.49 -11.20 1.22
N ALA A 281 -16.83 -11.27 1.19
CA ALA A 281 -17.61 -12.38 1.72
C ALA A 281 -18.08 -13.26 0.55
N ASP A 282 -17.22 -14.19 0.13
CA ASP A 282 -17.40 -15.04 -1.04
C ASP A 282 -18.17 -16.36 -0.77
N GLY A 283 -18.55 -16.61 0.48
CA GLY A 283 -19.07 -17.88 0.95
C GLY A 283 -18.03 -19.01 1.01
N GLY A 284 -16.76 -18.70 0.75
CA GLY A 284 -15.67 -19.65 0.55
C GLY A 284 -14.75 -19.82 1.75
N ALA A 285 -13.49 -20.17 1.48
CA ALA A 285 -12.46 -20.25 2.52
C ALA A 285 -12.12 -18.87 3.10
N GLY A 286 -12.10 -17.83 2.25
CA GLY A 286 -11.84 -16.46 2.69
C GLY A 286 -12.87 -15.98 3.71
N GLN A 287 -14.17 -16.07 3.40
CA GLN A 287 -15.20 -15.69 4.36
C GLN A 287 -15.12 -16.49 5.68
N ARG A 288 -14.79 -17.80 5.64
CA ARG A 288 -14.62 -18.60 6.86
C ARG A 288 -13.46 -18.12 7.72
N PHE A 289 -12.31 -17.82 7.13
CA PHE A 289 -11.16 -17.26 7.84
C PHE A 289 -11.52 -15.98 8.62
N PHE A 290 -12.26 -15.07 7.99
CA PHE A 290 -12.75 -13.86 8.67
C PHE A 290 -13.85 -14.18 9.68
N GLY A 291 -14.78 -15.09 9.36
CA GLY A 291 -15.86 -15.51 10.25
C GLY A 291 -15.38 -16.10 11.57
N ASP A 292 -14.23 -16.77 11.58
CA ASP A 292 -13.62 -17.30 12.82
C ASP A 292 -13.09 -16.20 13.76
N ARG A 293 -12.93 -14.96 13.25
CA ARG A 293 -12.33 -13.82 13.97
C ARG A 293 -13.29 -12.66 14.17
N VAL A 294 -14.20 -12.46 13.23
CA VAL A 294 -15.13 -11.33 13.14
C VAL A 294 -16.55 -11.89 13.03
N GLU A 295 -17.30 -11.85 14.13
CA GLU A 295 -18.63 -12.48 14.22
C GLU A 295 -19.60 -11.97 13.14
N PHE A 296 -19.53 -10.68 12.80
CA PHE A 296 -20.32 -10.07 11.73
C PHE A 296 -20.18 -10.81 10.39
N MET A 297 -18.98 -11.32 10.07
CA MET A 297 -18.73 -11.99 8.79
C MET A 297 -19.49 -13.31 8.61
N LYS A 298 -20.00 -13.91 9.69
CA LYS A 298 -20.84 -15.12 9.61
C LYS A 298 -22.25 -14.82 9.11
N SER A 299 -22.74 -13.60 9.27
CA SER A 299 -24.09 -13.18 8.83
C SER A 299 -24.10 -12.44 7.49
N VAL A 300 -22.93 -12.08 6.96
CA VAL A 300 -22.80 -11.42 5.67
C VAL A 300 -23.18 -12.38 4.53
N THR A 301 -24.18 -12.01 3.75
CA THR A 301 -24.73 -12.83 2.67
C THR A 301 -25.19 -11.97 1.50
N LYS A 302 -25.46 -12.62 0.36
CA LYS A 302 -26.10 -11.95 -0.79
C LYS A 302 -27.58 -11.70 -0.49
N ILE A 303 -28.12 -10.58 -0.96
CA ILE A 303 -29.55 -10.25 -0.85
C ILE A 303 -30.19 -10.56 -2.20
N ASP A 304 -31.28 -11.33 -2.20
CA ASP A 304 -31.97 -11.78 -3.43
C ASP A 304 -31.01 -12.41 -4.45
N ASN A 305 -30.01 -13.14 -3.96
CA ASN A 305 -28.94 -13.77 -4.73
C ASN A 305 -28.01 -12.81 -5.48
N GLN A 306 -28.17 -11.49 -5.31
CA GLN A 306 -27.33 -10.44 -5.90
C GLN A 306 -26.12 -10.11 -5.01
N PRO A 307 -24.99 -9.68 -5.59
CA PRO A 307 -23.89 -9.15 -4.82
C PRO A 307 -24.34 -7.95 -3.96
N THR A 308 -23.92 -7.93 -2.70
CA THR A 308 -24.39 -6.95 -1.72
C THR A 308 -23.22 -6.25 -1.06
N ALA A 309 -23.23 -4.92 -1.06
CA ALA A 309 -22.29 -4.12 -0.31
C ALA A 309 -22.82 -3.79 1.09
N TYR A 310 -21.98 -4.01 2.09
CA TYR A 310 -22.19 -3.64 3.49
C TYR A 310 -21.15 -2.57 3.83
N VAL A 311 -21.62 -1.37 4.21
CA VAL A 311 -20.75 -0.27 4.60
C VAL A 311 -21.01 0.04 6.06
N CYS A 312 -20.01 -0.28 6.90
CA CYS A 312 -20.07 -0.07 8.33
C CYS A 312 -19.09 1.03 8.74
N GLU A 313 -19.50 1.89 9.65
CA GLU A 313 -18.68 2.97 10.17
C GLU A 313 -18.75 2.92 11.70
N ASN A 314 -17.60 2.77 12.36
CA ASN A 314 -17.53 2.61 13.82
C ASN A 314 -18.47 1.51 14.36
N PHE A 315 -18.40 0.32 13.76
CA PHE A 315 -19.19 -0.87 14.13
C PHE A 315 -20.71 -0.74 13.93
N VAL A 316 -21.18 0.32 13.26
CA VAL A 316 -22.58 0.48 12.86
C VAL A 316 -22.70 0.40 11.35
N CYS A 317 -23.44 -0.60 10.86
CA CYS A 317 -23.68 -0.81 9.44
C CYS A 317 -24.87 0.00 8.94
N GLN A 318 -24.72 0.61 7.77
CA GLN A 318 -25.84 1.15 7.01
C GLN A 318 -26.66 0.00 6.41
N LEU A 319 -27.85 0.30 5.89
CA LEU A 319 -28.65 -0.66 5.13
C LEU A 319 -27.81 -1.25 3.99
N PRO A 320 -27.66 -2.58 3.91
CA PRO A 320 -26.92 -3.22 2.83
C PRO A 320 -27.61 -2.95 1.49
N THR A 321 -26.82 -2.85 0.43
CA THR A 321 -27.34 -2.48 -0.89
C THR A 321 -26.78 -3.36 -2.00
N THR A 322 -27.64 -3.71 -2.95
CA THR A 322 -27.29 -4.39 -4.21
C THR A 322 -27.14 -3.39 -5.37
N ASP A 323 -27.50 -2.12 -5.13
CA ASP A 323 -27.44 -1.06 -6.15
C ASP A 323 -26.12 -0.29 -6.08
N VAL A 324 -25.39 -0.28 -7.20
CA VAL A 324 -24.07 0.35 -7.32
C VAL A 324 -24.12 1.85 -7.07
N LYS A 325 -25.21 2.55 -7.48
CA LYS A 325 -25.33 4.00 -7.27
C LYS A 325 -25.54 4.32 -5.79
N THR A 326 -26.37 3.54 -5.11
CA THR A 326 -26.57 3.64 -3.66
C THR A 326 -25.27 3.36 -2.92
N PHE A 327 -24.53 2.33 -3.33
CA PHE A 327 -23.21 2.03 -2.77
C PHE A 327 -22.23 3.22 -2.93
N ALA A 328 -22.11 3.78 -4.13
CA ALA A 328 -21.28 4.96 -4.38
C ALA A 328 -21.62 6.14 -3.43
N ASN A 329 -22.91 6.38 -3.20
CA ASN A 329 -23.35 7.41 -2.26
C ASN A 329 -22.96 7.10 -0.80
N LEU A 330 -22.97 5.83 -0.38
CA LEU A 330 -22.52 5.43 0.96
C LEU A 330 -21.01 5.65 1.16
N LEU A 331 -20.22 5.55 0.09
CA LEU A 331 -18.78 5.81 0.12
C LEU A 331 -18.45 7.30 0.26
N THR A 332 -19.15 8.17 -0.45
CA THR A 332 -18.83 9.61 -0.53
C THR A 332 -19.46 10.45 0.59
N ARG A 333 -20.51 9.95 1.27
CA ARG A 333 -21.09 10.64 2.44
C ARG A 333 -20.06 10.75 3.57
N ARG A 334 -19.65 12.00 3.85
CA ARG A 334 -19.10 12.39 5.15
C ARG A 334 -20.27 12.45 6.13
N ASN A 335 -20.24 11.65 7.18
CA ASN A 335 -21.24 11.76 8.25
C ASN A 335 -21.13 13.15 8.88
N GLU A 336 -22.15 13.99 8.68
CA GLU A 336 -22.28 15.33 9.29
C GLU A 336 -22.60 15.29 10.80
N ALA A 337 -22.48 14.11 11.44
CA ALA A 337 -22.82 13.88 12.84
C ALA A 337 -21.87 14.55 13.87
N GLY A 338 -20.96 15.42 13.44
CA GLY A 338 -20.07 16.21 14.30
C GLY A 338 -20.54 17.65 14.54
N LYS A 339 -21.62 18.12 13.91
CA LYS A 339 -22.10 19.52 14.08
C LYS A 339 -23.03 19.74 15.28
N ALA A 340 -23.41 18.71 16.03
CA ALA A 340 -24.45 18.82 17.07
C ALA A 340 -23.93 18.92 18.51
N SER A 341 -22.62 18.95 18.77
CA SER A 341 -22.08 18.98 20.15
C SER A 341 -21.27 20.21 20.52
N ASP A 342 -21.20 21.24 19.65
CA ASP A 342 -20.37 22.44 19.90
C ASP A 342 -21.21 23.70 20.22
N GLU A 343 -22.53 23.57 20.43
CA GLU A 343 -23.41 24.70 20.76
C GLU A 343 -23.86 24.76 22.24
N THR A 344 -23.32 23.92 23.14
CA THR A 344 -23.68 23.95 24.57
C THR A 344 -22.52 24.19 25.54
N SER A 345 -21.49 24.92 25.12
CA SER A 345 -20.52 25.51 26.06
C SER A 345 -20.13 26.92 25.64
N ARG A 346 -20.96 27.88 26.03
CA ARG A 346 -20.60 29.28 26.24
C ARG A 346 -20.88 29.67 27.68
#